data_AF-A0A679KHU1-F1
#
_entry.id   AF-A0A679KHU1-F1
#
_cell.length_a   1.000
_cell.length_b   1.000
_cell.length_c   1.000
_cell.angle_alpha   90.00
_cell.angle_beta   90.00
_cell.angle_gamma   90.00
#
_symmetry.space_group_name_H-M   'P 1'
#
loop_
_entity.id
_entity.type
_entity.pdbx_description
1 polymer ?
#
loop_
_entity_poly.entity_id
_entity_poly.type
_entity_poly.pdbx_seq_one_letter_code
_entity_poly.pdbx_strand_id
1 'polypeptide(L)'
;MPTEDDLGQSFDAPPVVVLDLPPPGTPDRLRSQHDALDRLIQDKRAFAIVTTASGGDETAEERAAQAAWLKVHLHEFAQVCRAYFIVEPDVSRRAVLRQQADKLSKAFPIPMYFAESKDHAVAQAYKFMTSR
;
A
#
# COMPACT_ATOMS: atom_id res chain seq x y z
N MET A 1 -4.07 -46.29 -2.88
CA MET A 1 -3.29 -45.52 -1.88
C MET A 1 -2.75 -44.32 -2.63
N PRO A 2 -3.32 -43.11 -2.47
CA PRO A 2 -2.80 -41.93 -3.15
C PRO A 2 -1.46 -41.55 -2.54
N THR A 3 -0.51 -41.26 -3.42
CA THR A 3 0.88 -40.85 -3.18
C THR A 3 0.97 -39.44 -2.59
N GLU A 4 1.98 -39.22 -1.76
CA GLU A 4 2.34 -37.97 -1.06
C GLU A 4 2.79 -36.84 -2.01
N ASP A 5 1.95 -36.46 -2.97
CA ASP A 5 2.28 -35.44 -3.99
C ASP A 5 1.18 -34.38 -4.14
N ASP A 6 0.53 -34.02 -3.02
CA ASP A 6 -0.56 -33.03 -3.01
C ASP A 6 -0.47 -32.05 -1.82
N LEU A 7 0.75 -31.81 -1.32
CA LEU A 7 1.03 -30.75 -0.34
C LEU A 7 1.92 -29.65 -0.93
N GLY A 8 1.78 -29.40 -2.23
CA GLY A 8 2.03 -28.08 -2.81
C GLY A 8 0.97 -27.06 -2.36
N GLN A 9 0.63 -27.03 -1.06
CA GLN A 9 -0.11 -25.90 -0.49
C GLN A 9 0.88 -24.76 -0.36
N SER A 10 1.11 -24.07 -1.48
CA SER A 10 1.50 -22.67 -1.42
C SER A 10 0.41 -21.98 -0.61
N PHE A 11 0.67 -21.72 0.66
CA PHE A 11 -0.09 -20.74 1.43
C PHE A 11 0.28 -19.39 0.84
N ASP A 12 -0.33 -19.10 -0.31
CA ASP A 12 -0.22 -17.86 -1.06
C ASP A 12 -0.65 -16.76 -0.07
N ALA A 13 0.32 -16.04 0.47
CA ALA A 13 0.03 -14.91 1.35
C ALA A 13 -0.97 -14.01 0.60
N PRO A 14 -2.05 -13.56 1.26
CA PRO A 14 -3.06 -12.80 0.58
C PRO A 14 -2.41 -11.62 -0.14
N PRO A 15 -2.75 -11.36 -1.41
CA PRO A 15 -2.12 -10.33 -2.24
C PRO A 15 -2.45 -8.90 -1.76
N VAL A 16 -2.90 -8.73 -0.53
CA VAL A 16 -3.33 -7.50 0.11
C VAL A 16 -2.56 -7.34 1.41
N VAL A 17 -1.75 -6.29 1.49
CA VAL A 17 -0.97 -5.94 2.68
C VAL A 17 -1.64 -4.75 3.36
N VAL A 18 -1.98 -4.91 4.63
CA VAL A 18 -2.45 -3.80 5.46
C VAL A 18 -1.24 -3.15 6.13
N LEU A 19 -0.99 -1.88 5.80
CA LEU A 19 0.03 -1.06 6.45
C LEU A 19 -0.68 -0.07 7.38
N ASP A 20 -0.91 -0.51 8.61
CA ASP A 20 -1.35 0.37 9.70
C ASP A 20 -0.15 1.22 10.12
N LEU A 21 -0.14 2.48 9.68
CA LEU A 21 0.87 3.43 10.09
C LEU A 21 0.60 3.85 11.55
N PRO A 22 1.60 3.75 12.45
CA PRO A 22 1.51 4.39 13.76
C PRO A 22 1.17 5.88 13.64
N PRO A 23 0.70 6.52 14.72
CA PRO A 23 0.44 7.95 14.71
C PRO A 23 1.70 8.77 14.32
N PRO A 24 1.53 9.91 13.64
CA PRO A 24 2.61 10.86 13.37
C PRO A 24 3.41 11.19 14.64
N GLY A 25 4.73 11.33 14.50
CA GLY A 25 5.62 11.58 15.63
C GLY A 25 6.02 10.33 16.43
N THR A 26 5.53 9.14 16.06
CA THR A 26 6.05 7.87 16.61
C THR A 26 7.51 7.68 16.17
N PRO A 27 8.46 7.39 17.08
CA PRO A 27 9.86 7.13 16.72
C PRO A 27 10.00 6.00 15.70
N ASP A 28 10.93 6.17 14.75
CA ASP A 28 11.27 5.18 13.71
C ASP A 28 10.10 4.65 12.86
N ARG A 29 8.96 5.35 12.85
CA ARG A 29 7.77 4.93 12.13
C ARG A 29 8.01 4.74 10.63
N LEU A 30 8.58 5.74 9.96
CA LEU A 30 8.85 5.65 8.52
C LEU A 30 9.93 4.64 8.19
N ARG A 31 10.95 4.51 9.05
CA ARG A 31 11.98 3.47 8.89
C ARG A 31 11.33 2.08 8.88
N SER A 32 10.48 1.81 9.88
CA SER A 32 9.78 0.52 9.99
C SER A 32 8.87 0.26 8.78
N GLN A 33 8.24 1.30 8.24
CA GLN A 33 7.44 1.21 7.02
C GLN A 33 8.31 0.92 5.79
N HIS A 34 9.41 1.64 5.61
CA HIS A 34 10.34 1.46 4.50
C HIS A 34 10.94 0.06 4.51
N ASP A 35 11.37 -0.43 5.67
CA ASP A 35 11.88 -1.81 5.82
C ASP A 35 10.83 -2.86 5.42
N ALA A 36 9.55 -2.62 5.75
CA ALA A 36 8.45 -3.51 5.34
C ALA A 36 8.21 -3.47 3.83
N LEU A 37 8.24 -2.28 3.21
CA LEU A 37 8.10 -2.12 1.76
C LEU A 37 9.29 -2.73 1.01
N ASP A 38 10.51 -2.58 1.53
CA ASP A 38 11.72 -3.15 0.95
C ASP A 38 11.65 -4.68 0.92
N ARG A 39 11.16 -5.32 2.00
CA ARG A 39 10.90 -6.77 2.03
C ARG A 39 9.88 -7.18 0.97
N LEU A 40 8.80 -6.42 0.81
CA LEU A 40 7.79 -6.71 -0.22
C LEU A 40 8.35 -6.55 -1.65
N ILE A 41 9.25 -5.58 -1.86
CA ILE A 41 9.97 -5.41 -3.13
C ILE A 41 10.92 -6.57 -3.39
N GLN A 42 11.61 -7.06 -2.37
CA GLN A 42 12.54 -8.19 -2.45
C GLN A 42 11.83 -9.52 -2.69
N ASP A 43 10.63 -9.71 -2.14
CA ASP A 43 9.80 -10.90 -2.37
C ASP A 43 9.37 -11.06 -3.83
N LYS A 44 9.40 -9.98 -4.64
CA LYS A 44 9.02 -9.94 -6.06
C LYS A 44 7.61 -10.47 -6.37
N ARG A 45 6.74 -10.61 -5.36
CA ARG A 45 5.35 -11.02 -5.51
C ARG A 45 4.44 -9.80 -5.67
N ALA A 46 3.41 -9.93 -6.49
CA ALA A 46 2.47 -8.83 -6.69
C ALA A 46 1.55 -8.66 -5.47
N PHE A 47 1.32 -7.42 -5.04
CA PHE A 47 0.43 -7.09 -3.93
C PHE A 47 -0.28 -5.74 -4.14
N ALA A 48 -1.35 -5.51 -3.38
CA ALA A 48 -1.98 -4.22 -3.16
C ALA A 48 -1.81 -3.80 -1.70
N ILE A 49 -1.67 -2.50 -1.44
CA ILE A 49 -1.59 -1.95 -0.08
C ILE A 49 -2.96 -1.42 0.34
N VAL A 50 -3.36 -1.69 1.58
CA VAL A 50 -4.41 -0.95 2.28
C VAL A 50 -3.75 -0.14 3.39
N THR A 51 -4.00 1.17 3.45
CA THR A 51 -3.46 2.05 4.49
C THR A 51 -4.45 3.16 4.84
N THR A 52 -4.31 3.78 6.00
CA THR A 52 -5.08 4.97 6.37
C THR A 52 -4.44 6.22 5.77
N ALA A 53 -5.24 7.20 5.37
CA ALA A 53 -4.71 8.49 4.98
C ALA A 53 -3.86 9.07 6.12
N SER A 54 -2.59 9.38 5.86
CA SER A 54 -1.76 10.17 6.76
C SER A 54 -2.34 11.59 6.75
N GLY A 55 -3.13 11.91 7.76
CA GLY A 55 -4.09 13.02 7.72
C GLY A 55 -3.51 14.43 7.74
N GLY A 56 -2.50 14.75 6.93
CA GLY A 56 -1.84 16.06 6.88
C GLY A 56 -0.79 16.27 7.97
N ASP A 57 -0.70 15.33 8.92
CA ASP A 57 0.11 15.42 10.12
C ASP A 57 1.57 14.96 9.93
N GLU A 58 1.95 14.57 8.70
CA GLU A 58 3.35 14.24 8.41
C GLU A 58 4.24 15.48 8.57
N THR A 59 5.27 15.32 9.40
CA THR A 59 6.28 16.37 9.60
C THR A 59 7.02 16.64 8.28
N ALA A 60 7.70 17.79 8.19
CA ALA A 60 8.53 18.09 7.01
C ALA A 60 9.63 17.04 6.81
N GLU A 61 10.19 16.52 7.91
CA GLU A 61 11.18 15.45 7.91
C GLU A 61 10.59 14.13 7.39
N GLU A 62 9.39 13.76 7.84
CA GLU A 62 8.70 12.57 7.37
C GLU A 62 8.42 12.63 5.87
N ARG A 63 7.93 13.77 5.39
CA ARG A 63 7.69 14.00 3.96
C ARG A 63 8.97 13.91 3.14
N ALA A 64 10.08 14.45 3.65
CA ALA A 64 11.37 14.38 2.98
C ALA A 64 11.92 12.93 2.94
N ALA A 65 11.80 12.18 4.04
CA ALA A 65 12.21 10.78 4.11
C ALA A 65 11.38 9.91 3.15
N GLN A 66 10.05 10.10 3.10
CA GLN A 66 9.18 9.39 2.16
C GLN A 66 9.53 9.70 0.70
N ALA A 67 9.78 10.97 0.37
CA ALA A 67 10.19 11.37 -0.98
C ALA A 67 11.56 10.78 -1.37
N ALA A 68 12.51 10.72 -0.43
CA ALA A 68 13.82 10.13 -0.64
C ALA A 68 13.73 8.61 -0.91
N TRP A 69 12.93 7.89 -0.12
CA TRP A 69 12.70 6.46 -0.35
C TRP A 69 12.05 6.19 -1.71
N LEU A 70 11.00 6.95 -2.06
CA LEU A 70 10.34 6.81 -3.36
C LEU A 70 11.29 7.08 -4.53
N LYS A 71 12.15 8.10 -4.44
CA LYS A 71 13.11 8.40 -5.50
C LYS A 71 14.01 7.22 -5.83
N VAL A 72 14.36 6.39 -4.84
CA VAL A 72 15.24 5.23 -5.01
C VAL A 72 14.44 3.99 -5.43
N HIS A 73 13.28 3.74 -4.83
CA HIS A 73 12.58 2.46 -4.95
C HIS A 73 11.40 2.45 -5.91
N LEU A 74 10.91 3.61 -6.37
CA LEU A 74 9.65 3.71 -7.11
C LEU A 74 9.57 2.77 -8.32
N HIS A 75 10.68 2.63 -9.06
CA HIS A 75 10.69 1.75 -10.22
C HIS A 75 10.41 0.30 -9.85
N GLU A 76 11.17 -0.27 -8.92
CA GLU A 76 10.99 -1.65 -8.47
C GLU A 76 9.66 -1.84 -7.75
N PHE A 77 9.28 -0.86 -6.94
CA PHE A 77 8.02 -0.86 -6.23
C PHE A 77 6.83 -0.91 -7.19
N ALA A 78 6.86 -0.15 -8.28
CA ALA A 78 5.81 -0.16 -9.30
C ALA A 78 5.72 -1.48 -10.10
N GLN A 79 6.77 -2.32 -10.08
CA GLN A 79 6.71 -3.65 -10.71
C GLN A 79 5.87 -4.64 -9.91
N VAL A 80 5.79 -4.46 -8.58
CA VAL A 80 5.18 -5.44 -7.66
C VAL A 80 3.92 -4.90 -6.95
N CYS A 81 3.89 -3.62 -6.62
CA CYS A 81 2.73 -2.98 -6.01
C CYS A 81 1.73 -2.60 -7.12
N ARG A 82 0.59 -3.27 -7.13
CA ARG A 82 -0.44 -3.11 -8.16
C ARG A 82 -1.42 -1.99 -7.86
N ALA A 83 -1.64 -1.64 -6.59
CA ALA A 83 -2.53 -0.57 -6.18
C ALA A 83 -2.34 -0.15 -4.71
N TYR A 84 -2.71 1.09 -4.42
CA TYR A 84 -2.95 1.60 -3.07
C TYR A 84 -4.44 1.79 -2.83
N PHE A 85 -4.93 1.33 -1.67
CA PHE A 85 -6.27 1.57 -1.15
C PHE A 85 -6.15 2.38 0.14
N ILE A 86 -6.59 3.62 0.08
CA ILE A 86 -6.44 4.60 1.14
C ILE A 86 -7.78 4.74 1.88
N VAL A 87 -7.77 4.50 3.18
CA VAL A 87 -8.92 4.64 4.07
C VAL A 87 -8.99 6.07 4.58
N GLU A 88 -10.10 6.74 4.29
CA GLU A 88 -10.44 8.05 4.82
C GLU A 88 -11.96 8.08 5.05
N PRO A 89 -12.44 8.04 6.30
CA PRO A 89 -13.88 7.99 6.60
C PRO A 89 -14.64 9.28 6.23
N ASP A 90 -13.97 10.44 6.22
CA ASP A 90 -14.63 11.70 5.89
C ASP A 90 -14.79 11.88 4.36
N VAL A 91 -16.03 12.09 3.92
CA VAL A 91 -16.37 12.19 2.50
C VAL A 91 -15.73 13.40 1.81
N SER A 92 -15.63 14.53 2.51
CA SER A 92 -15.06 15.76 1.99
C SER A 92 -13.55 15.63 1.83
N ARG A 93 -12.87 15.05 2.83
CA ARG A 93 -11.44 14.75 2.79
C ARG A 93 -11.13 13.71 1.72
N ARG A 94 -11.92 12.64 1.56
CA ARG A 94 -11.78 11.69 0.45
C ARG A 94 -11.84 12.38 -0.92
N ALA A 95 -12.76 13.31 -1.11
CA ALA A 95 -12.89 14.04 -2.38
C ALA A 95 -11.64 14.89 -2.68
N VAL A 96 -11.09 15.57 -1.67
CA VAL A 96 -9.84 16.33 -1.79
C VAL A 96 -8.65 15.40 -2.12
N LEU A 97 -8.51 14.29 -1.41
CA LEU A 97 -7.42 13.34 -1.64
C LEU A 97 -7.48 12.72 -3.06
N ARG A 98 -8.67 12.41 -3.58
CA ARG A 98 -8.84 11.94 -4.97
C ARG A 98 -8.31 12.95 -5.98
N GLN A 99 -8.68 14.22 -5.83
CA GLN A 99 -8.18 15.28 -6.72
C GLN A 99 -6.65 15.46 -6.63
N GLN A 100 -6.06 15.24 -5.46
CA GLN A 100 -4.61 15.27 -5.27
C GLN A 100 -3.93 14.06 -5.94
N ALA A 101 -4.50 12.87 -5.80
CA ALA A 101 -4.01 11.65 -6.43
C ALA A 101 -4.04 11.75 -7.96
N ASP A 102 -5.09 12.35 -8.54
CA ASP A 102 -5.18 12.57 -9.99
C ASP A 102 -4.02 13.43 -10.50
N LYS A 103 -3.62 14.45 -9.73
CA LYS A 103 -2.46 15.30 -10.05
C LYS A 103 -1.13 14.53 -9.89
N LEU A 104 -1.03 13.66 -8.89
CA LEU A 104 0.16 12.87 -8.60
C LEU A 104 0.38 11.71 -9.58
N SER A 105 -0.68 11.22 -10.23
CA SER A 105 -0.65 10.06 -11.15
C SER A 105 0.40 10.17 -12.26
N LYS A 106 0.78 11.39 -12.66
CA LYS A 106 1.83 11.64 -13.65
C LYS A 106 3.23 11.25 -13.17
N ALA A 107 3.48 11.32 -11.87
CA ALA A 107 4.78 11.06 -11.24
C ALA A 107 4.78 9.77 -10.41
N PHE A 108 3.60 9.25 -10.04
CA PHE A 108 3.44 8.03 -9.26
C PHE A 108 2.60 7.02 -10.04
N PRO A 109 3.21 6.00 -10.65
CA PRO A 109 2.56 5.09 -11.60
C PRO A 109 1.66 4.03 -10.95
N ILE A 110 1.55 3.99 -9.62
CA ILE A 110 0.74 3.01 -8.91
C ILE A 110 -0.65 3.63 -8.68
N PRO A 111 -1.74 2.99 -9.12
CA PRO A 111 -3.09 3.54 -8.98
C PRO A 111 -3.48 3.65 -7.50
N MET A 112 -4.19 4.73 -7.17
CA MET A 112 -4.72 4.99 -5.83
C MET A 112 -6.24 4.96 -5.84
N TYR A 113 -6.81 4.18 -4.93
CA TYR A 113 -8.23 4.07 -4.66
C TYR A 113 -8.52 4.54 -3.24
N PHE A 114 -9.74 5.02 -3.01
CA PHE A 114 -10.13 5.60 -1.72
C PHE A 114 -11.42 5.00 -1.22
N ALA A 115 -11.40 4.49 0.01
CA ALA A 115 -12.53 3.85 0.67
C ALA A 115 -12.86 4.54 2.01
N GLU A 116 -14.09 4.38 2.45
CA GLU A 116 -14.60 4.96 3.71
C GLU A 116 -14.21 4.15 4.95
N SER A 117 -13.84 2.88 4.79
CA SER A 117 -13.48 1.99 5.88
C SER A 117 -12.40 1.00 5.46
N LYS A 118 -11.72 0.43 6.46
CA LYS A 118 -10.70 -0.62 6.27
C LYS A 118 -11.30 -1.86 5.62
N ASP A 119 -12.45 -2.32 6.09
CA ASP A 119 -13.11 -3.51 5.53
C ASP A 119 -13.49 -3.33 4.06
N HIS A 120 -14.00 -2.14 3.72
CA HIS A 120 -14.31 -1.80 2.33
C HIS A 120 -13.03 -1.76 1.47
N ALA A 121 -11.95 -1.14 1.95
CA ALA A 121 -10.67 -1.11 1.25
C ALA A 121 -10.09 -2.51 1.02
N VAL A 122 -10.11 -3.36 2.05
CA VAL A 122 -9.61 -4.74 1.99
C VAL A 122 -10.43 -5.55 0.99
N ALA A 123 -11.75 -5.49 1.04
CA ALA A 123 -12.61 -6.19 0.09
C ALA A 123 -12.36 -5.74 -1.37
N GLN A 124 -12.19 -4.44 -1.60
CA GLN A 124 -11.85 -3.91 -2.92
C GLN A 124 -10.46 -4.35 -3.39
N ALA A 125 -9.45 -4.34 -2.50
CA ALA A 125 -8.10 -4.78 -2.81
C ALA A 125 -8.04 -6.25 -3.20
N TYR A 126 -8.75 -7.12 -2.46
CA TYR A 126 -8.85 -8.53 -2.81
C TYR A 126 -9.51 -8.73 -4.17
N LYS A 127 -10.62 -8.06 -4.42
CA LYS A 127 -11.30 -8.11 -5.72
C LYS A 127 -10.36 -7.65 -6.84
N PHE A 128 -9.66 -6.54 -6.66
CA PHE A 128 -8.70 -6.01 -7.62
C PHE A 128 -7.58 -7.00 -7.92
N MET A 129 -7.02 -7.66 -6.90
CA MET A 129 -5.90 -8.59 -7.07
C MET A 129 -6.29 -9.95 -7.66
N THR A 130 -7.57 -10.32 -7.58
CA THR A 130 -8.09 -11.61 -8.07
C THR A 130 -8.86 -11.51 -9.38
N SER A 131 -9.24 -10.29 -9.79
CA SER A 131 -9.89 -10.05 -11.07
C SER A 131 -8.80 -10.02 -12.14
N ARG A 132 -8.79 -11.05 -12.99
CA ARG A 132 -7.87 -11.17 -14.14
C ARG A 132 -8.21 -10.18 -15.25
#